data_AF-A0A659U864-F1
#
_entry.id   AF-A0A659U864-F1
#
_cell.length_a   1.000
_cell.length_b   1.000
_cell.length_c   1.000
_cell.angle_alpha   90.00
_cell.angle_beta   90.00
_cell.angle_gamma   90.00
#
_symmetry.space_group_name_H-M   'P 1'
#
loop_
_entity.id
_entity.type
_entity.pdbx_description
1 polymer ?
#
loop_
_entity_poly.entity_id
_entity_poly.type
_entity_poly.pdbx_seq_one_letter_code
_entity_poly.pdbx_strand_id
1 'polypeptide(L)'
;GELAVVLGAVIGAGLGFLWFNAPPAAIFMGDTGSLAMGGLIGTVAVATKHEIVLVIVGGLFVVEILSVIIQVGYFKMTGKRVFLMAPIHHHFE
;
A
#
# COMPACT_ATOMS: atom_id res chain seq x y z
N GLY A 1 -14.81 16.93 11.12
CA GLY A 1 -13.80 16.81 12.19
C GLY A 1 -13.56 15.36 12.58
N GLU A 2 -14.59 14.52 12.44
CA GLU A 2 -14.61 13.12 12.83
C GLU A 2 -13.55 12.28 12.11
N LEU A 3 -13.30 12.54 10.82
CA LEU A 3 -12.26 11.83 10.05
C LEU A 3 -10.86 12.03 10.63
N ALA A 4 -10.56 13.20 11.19
CA ALA A 4 -9.26 13.45 11.82
C ALA A 4 -9.06 12.60 13.08
N VAL A 5 -10.13 12.35 13.84
CA VAL A 5 -10.11 11.46 15.02
C VAL A 5 -9.85 10.02 14.59
N VAL A 6 -10.56 9.55 13.56
CA VAL A 6 -10.38 8.19 13.01
C VAL A 6 -8.96 8.01 12.47
N LEU A 7 -8.47 8.95 11.67
CA LEU A 7 -7.11 8.90 11.14
C LEU A 7 -6.05 8.98 12.25
N GLY A 8 -6.29 9.80 13.28
CA GLY A 8 -5.41 9.85 14.46
C GLY A 8 -5.34 8.51 15.20
N ALA A 9 -6.48 7.82 15.35
CA ALA A 9 -6.51 6.49 15.93
C ALA A 9 -5.76 5.46 15.07
N VAL A 10 -5.91 5.54 13.73
CA VAL A 10 -5.17 4.69 12.79
C VAL A 10 -3.67 4.93 12.86
N ILE A 11 -3.21 6.18 12.99
CA ILE A 11 -1.80 6.50 13.19
C ILE A 11 -1.29 5.88 14.49
N GLY A 12 -2.02 6.03 15.60
CA GLY A 12 -1.67 5.41 16.88
C GLY A 12 -1.58 3.87 16.80
N ALA A 13 -2.57 3.23 16.19
CA ALA A 13 -2.58 1.78 15.97
C ALA A 13 -1.43 1.34 15.06
N GLY A 14 -1.14 2.08 14.00
CA GLY A 14 -0.04 1.81 13.07
C GLY A 14 1.33 1.91 13.75
N LEU A 15 1.53 2.91 14.61
CA LEU A 15 2.75 3.05 15.41
C LEU A 15 2.90 1.89 16.41
N GLY A 16 1.82 1.49 17.09
CA GLY A 16 1.82 0.33 17.97
C GLY A 16 2.10 -0.97 17.24
N PHE A 17 1.50 -1.18 16.07
CA PHE A 17 1.75 -2.33 15.21
C PHE A 17 3.22 -2.36 14.74
N LEU A 18 3.75 -1.22 14.30
CA LEU A 18 5.12 -1.09 13.80
C LEU A 18 6.15 -1.52 14.85
N TRP A 19 5.89 -1.26 16.14
CA TRP A 19 6.77 -1.71 17.22
C TRP A 19 7.01 -3.23 17.22
N PHE A 20 6.01 -4.01 16.85
CA PHE A 20 6.08 -5.47 16.78
C PHE A 20 6.34 -6.00 15.36
N ASN A 21 6.17 -5.16 14.34
CA ASN A 21 6.36 -5.53 12.93
C ASN A 21 7.73 -5.11 12.38
N ALA A 22 8.43 -4.17 13.03
CA ALA A 22 9.78 -3.78 12.64
C ALA A 22 10.73 -4.99 12.60
N PRO A 23 11.69 -5.04 11.64
CA PRO A 23 12.57 -6.20 11.51
C PRO A 23 13.39 -6.48 12.78
N PRO A 24 13.41 -7.72 13.31
CA PRO A 24 12.68 -8.92 12.87
C PRO A 24 11.22 -8.94 13.34
N ALA A 25 10.27 -9.10 12.40
CA ALA A 25 8.84 -9.01 12.67
C ALA A 25 8.34 -10.14 13.57
N ALA A 26 7.63 -9.79 14.65
CA ALA A 26 6.94 -10.73 15.54
C ALA A 26 5.48 -10.98 15.12
N ILE A 27 4.86 -9.99 14.47
CA ILE A 27 3.48 -10.08 13.94
C ILE A 27 3.44 -9.59 12.50
N PHE A 28 2.57 -10.20 11.69
CA PHE A 28 2.30 -9.79 10.31
C PHE A 28 0.93 -9.11 10.23
N MET A 29 0.81 -8.13 9.33
CA MET A 29 -0.44 -7.38 9.13
C MET A 29 -1.55 -8.28 8.58
N GLY A 30 -1.20 -9.19 7.67
CA GLY A 30 -2.14 -10.07 6.95
C GLY A 30 -3.14 -9.30 6.07
N ASP A 31 -4.01 -10.05 5.41
CA ASP A 31 -5.04 -9.48 4.52
C ASP A 31 -6.08 -8.65 5.27
N THR A 32 -6.35 -9.01 6.53
CA THR A 32 -7.29 -8.28 7.38
C THR A 32 -6.83 -6.83 7.59
N GLY A 33 -5.55 -6.63 7.91
CA GLY A 33 -5.01 -5.29 8.12
C GLY A 33 -4.80 -4.53 6.80
N SER A 34 -4.26 -5.17 5.78
CA SER A 34 -3.91 -4.51 4.52
C SER A 34 -5.16 -4.03 3.76
N LEU A 35 -6.20 -4.86 3.65
CA LEU A 35 -7.45 -4.50 2.97
C LEU A 35 -8.25 -3.45 3.76
N ALA A 36 -8.27 -3.56 5.10
CA ALA A 36 -8.94 -2.58 5.94
C ALA A 36 -8.27 -1.20 5.82
N MET A 37 -6.93 -1.13 5.83
CA MET A 37 -6.18 0.11 5.67
C MET A 37 -6.36 0.72 4.28
N GLY A 38 -6.26 -0.09 3.23
CA GLY A 38 -6.50 0.37 1.85
C GLY A 38 -7.93 0.91 1.67
N GLY A 39 -8.92 0.19 2.18
CA GLY A 39 -10.32 0.61 2.15
C GLY A 39 -10.56 1.92 2.90
N LEU A 40 -10.05 2.04 4.14
CA LEU A 40 -10.20 3.24 4.95
C LEU A 40 -9.58 4.47 4.27
N ILE A 41 -8.33 4.36 3.80
CA ILE A 41 -7.63 5.47 3.15
C ILE A 41 -8.34 5.87 1.85
N GLY A 42 -8.78 4.89 1.05
CA GLY A 42 -9.56 5.13 -0.17
C GLY A 42 -10.89 5.83 0.10
N THR A 43 -11.66 5.36 1.09
CA THR A 43 -12.93 5.98 1.49
C THR A 43 -12.72 7.41 1.98
N VAL A 44 -11.69 7.66 2.80
CA VAL A 44 -11.37 9.00 3.29
C VAL A 44 -11.02 9.95 2.14
N ALA A 45 -10.24 9.49 1.16
CA ALA A 45 -9.87 10.30 0.00
C ALA A 45 -11.09 10.72 -0.82
N VAL A 46 -12.03 9.80 -1.06
CA VAL A 46 -13.29 10.11 -1.79
C VAL A 46 -14.20 11.00 -0.96
N ALA A 47 -14.38 10.71 0.34
CA ALA A 47 -15.24 11.50 1.23
C ALA A 47 -14.76 12.96 1.35
N THR A 48 -13.44 13.17 1.26
CA THR A 48 -12.83 14.51 1.31
C THR A 48 -12.65 15.15 -0.06
N LYS A 49 -12.94 14.45 -1.18
CA LYS A 49 -12.69 14.89 -2.56
C LYS A 49 -11.20 15.22 -2.83
N HIS A 50 -10.31 14.42 -2.24
CA HIS A 50 -8.86 14.54 -2.34
C HIS A 50 -8.23 13.31 -3.00
N GLU A 51 -8.86 12.79 -4.05
CA GLU A 51 -8.46 11.57 -4.75
C GLU A 51 -7.07 11.71 -5.40
N ILE A 52 -6.79 12.88 -6.00
CA ILE A 52 -5.48 13.16 -6.61
C ILE A 52 -4.40 13.22 -5.52
N VAL A 53 -4.73 13.75 -4.34
CA VAL A 53 -3.78 13.80 -3.22
C VAL A 53 -3.47 12.40 -2.72
N LEU A 54 -4.45 11.48 -2.70
CA LEU A 54 -4.20 10.08 -2.37
C LEU A 54 -3.19 9.43 -3.33
N VAL A 55 -3.28 9.71 -4.63
CA VAL A 55 -2.31 9.17 -5.61
C VAL A 55 -0.88 9.67 -5.31
N ILE A 56 -0.73 10.91 -4.89
CA ILE A 56 0.58 11.51 -4.58
C ILE A 56 1.12 10.97 -3.25
N VAL A 57 0.31 11.04 -2.19
CA VAL A 57 0.72 10.63 -0.83
C VAL A 57 0.87 9.10 -0.73
N GLY A 58 0.00 8.36 -1.41
CA GLY A 58 0.06 6.91 -1.55
C GLY A 58 0.93 6.44 -2.72
N GLY A 59 1.81 7.30 -3.25
CA GLY A 59 2.58 7.03 -4.46
C GLY A 59 3.33 5.70 -4.45
N LEU A 60 3.85 5.27 -3.30
CA LEU A 60 4.48 3.95 -3.16
C LEU A 60 3.50 2.81 -3.48
N PHE A 61 2.28 2.84 -2.93
CA PHE A 61 1.25 1.84 -3.22
C PHE A 61 0.88 1.81 -4.70
N VAL A 62 0.83 3.01 -5.32
CA VAL A 62 0.54 3.14 -6.76
C VAL A 62 1.66 2.51 -7.58
N VAL A 63 2.93 2.80 -7.26
CA VAL A 63 4.09 2.24 -7.96
C VAL A 63 4.14 0.72 -7.82
N GLU A 64 3.85 0.19 -6.61
CA GLU A 64 3.80 -1.27 -6.39
C GLU A 64 2.79 -1.95 -7.31
N ILE A 65 1.56 -1.44 -7.38
CA ILE A 65 0.51 -2.00 -8.24
C ILE A 65 0.88 -1.82 -9.72
N LEU A 66 1.37 -0.64 -10.11
CA LEU A 66 1.80 -0.39 -11.48
C LEU A 66 2.94 -1.32 -11.92
N SER A 67 3.88 -1.64 -11.03
CA SER A 67 4.96 -2.57 -11.32
C SER A 67 4.43 -3.97 -11.66
N VAL A 68 3.41 -4.44 -10.94
CA VAL A 68 2.76 -5.73 -11.19
C VAL A 68 1.98 -5.70 -12.50
N ILE A 69 1.23 -4.63 -12.77
CA ILE A 69 0.47 -4.48 -14.04
C ILE A 69 1.42 -4.49 -15.24
N ILE A 70 2.52 -3.73 -15.18
CA ILE A 70 3.53 -3.66 -16.23
C ILE A 70 4.20 -5.03 -16.40
N GLN A 71 4.63 -5.66 -15.32
CA GLN A 71 5.30 -6.95 -15.35
C GLN A 71 4.42 -8.04 -15.96
N VAL A 72 3.16 -8.15 -15.50
CA VAL A 72 2.21 -9.17 -15.98
C VAL A 72 1.82 -8.88 -17.44
N GLY A 73 1.54 -7.63 -17.78
CA GLY A 73 1.22 -7.23 -19.16
C GLY A 73 2.35 -7.54 -20.13
N TYR A 74 3.58 -7.17 -19.77
CA TYR A 74 4.75 -7.40 -20.62
C TYR A 74 5.10 -8.88 -20.74
N PHE A 75 5.01 -9.64 -19.65
CA PHE A 75 5.27 -11.08 -19.66
C PHE A 75 4.26 -11.84 -20.54
N LYS A 76 2.98 -11.47 -20.50
CA LYS A 76 1.95 -12.05 -21.38
C LYS A 76 2.19 -11.74 -22.85
N MET A 77 2.74 -10.57 -23.19
CA MET A 77 2.97 -10.16 -24.58
C MET A 77 4.29 -10.69 -25.17
N THR A 78 5.33 -10.81 -24.36
CA THR A 78 6.70 -11.05 -24.86
C THR A 78 7.36 -12.31 -24.30
N GLY A 79 6.80 -12.92 -23.25
CA GLY A 79 7.42 -13.99 -22.48
C GLY A 79 8.64 -13.55 -21.67
N LYS A 80 8.98 -12.25 -21.67
CA LYS A 80 10.13 -11.67 -20.96
C LYS A 80 9.66 -10.85 -19.77
N ARG A 81 10.56 -10.60 -18.82
CA ARG A 81 10.30 -9.81 -17.59
C ARG A 81 10.91 -8.41 -17.74
N VAL A 82 10.21 -7.38 -17.23
CA VAL A 82 10.72 -6.00 -17.19
C VAL A 82 11.55 -5.79 -15.92
N PHE A 83 10.99 -6.17 -14.78
CA PHE A 83 11.67 -6.18 -13.47
C PHE A 83 12.17 -7.59 -13.15
N LEU A 84 13.20 -7.71 -12.30
CA LEU A 84 13.70 -9.02 -11.85
C LEU A 84 12.60 -9.83 -11.16
N MET A 85 11.82 -9.15 -10.31
CA MET A 85 10.62 -9.64 -9.66
C MET A 85 9.65 -8.48 -9.49
N ALA A 86 8.35 -8.77 -9.51
CA ALA A 86 7.31 -7.82 -9.13
C ALA A 86 6.55 -8.43 -7.93
N PRO A 87 6.10 -7.64 -6.94
CA PRO A 87 6.06 -6.17 -6.90
C PRO A 87 7.46 -5.51 -6.75
N ILE A 88 7.56 -4.18 -6.86
CA ILE A 88 8.83 -3.49 -7.10
C ILE A 88 9.83 -3.60 -5.95
N HIS A 89 9.38 -3.76 -4.70
CA HIS A 89 10.30 -3.98 -3.58
C HIS A 89 11.15 -5.25 -3.77
N HIS A 90 10.56 -6.35 -4.27
CA HIS A 90 11.32 -7.57 -4.57
C HIS A 90 12.31 -7.41 -5.73
N HIS A 91 12.20 -6.34 -6.53
CA HIS A 91 13.23 -6.02 -7.51
C HIS A 91 14.50 -5.46 -6.86
N PHE A 92 14.36 -4.82 -5.69
CA PHE A 92 15.44 -4.16 -4.96
C PHE A 92 15.95 -4.95 -3.74
N GLU A 93 15.26 -6.03 -3.36
CA GLU A 93 15.75 -7.07 -2.44
C GLU A 93 16.85 -7.91 -3.09
#